data_AF-A0A8K0CLK4-F1
#
_entry.id   AF-A0A8K0CLK4-F1
#
_cell.length_a   1.000
_cell.length_b   1.000
_cell.length_c   1.000
_cell.angle_alpha   90.00
_cell.angle_beta   90.00
_cell.angle_gamma   90.00
#
_symmetry.space_group_name_H-M   'P 1'
#
loop_
_entity.id
_entity.type
_entity.pdbx_description
1 polymer ?
#
loop_
_entity_poly.entity_id
_entity_poly.type
_entity_poly.pdbx_seq_one_letter_code
_entity_poly.pdbx_strand_id
1 'polypeptide(L)'
;DLTDPTKPTSVRLIDFQLARLGPPGLDVAIFLYTCSEKKVIEKLEDYLRLYYNSLAAHLVKLGSDPDKVYPYSIFLKQWKKYAKLGVTLATGLIYLQLTDESEAVDLGDVAEAGASVADALNFEISKSDLYYDRVRHIILHSVEKELI
;
A
#
# COMPACT_ATOMS: atom_id res chain seq x y z
N ASP A 1 -17.93 -9.67 18.22
CA ASP A 1 -18.09 -10.46 19.45
C ASP A 1 -16.69 -10.67 20.02
N LEU A 2 -16.42 -10.21 21.24
CA LEU A 2 -15.10 -10.30 21.86
C LEU A 2 -14.72 -11.74 22.26
N THR A 3 -15.67 -12.68 22.14
CA THR A 3 -15.49 -14.09 22.53
C THR A 3 -15.15 -15.01 21.35
N ASP A 4 -15.23 -14.51 20.11
CA ASP A 4 -14.95 -15.29 18.91
C ASP A 4 -13.47 -15.14 18.51
N PRO A 5 -12.62 -16.16 18.70
CA PRO A 5 -11.19 -16.09 18.40
C PRO A 5 -10.89 -15.96 16.91
N THR A 6 -11.88 -16.19 16.03
CA THR A 6 -11.73 -16.08 14.57
C THR A 6 -11.98 -14.66 14.06
N LYS A 7 -12.51 -13.76 14.92
CA LYS A 7 -12.78 -12.37 14.57
C LYS A 7 -11.71 -11.45 15.19
N PRO A 8 -10.80 -10.86 14.40
CA PRO A 8 -9.84 -9.91 14.94
C PRO A 8 -10.53 -8.69 15.56
N THR A 9 -10.14 -8.33 16.78
CA THR A 9 -10.75 -7.25 17.58
C THR A 9 -9.84 -6.02 17.73
N SER A 10 -8.56 -6.15 17.39
CA SER A 10 -7.59 -5.07 17.43
C SER A 10 -6.50 -5.27 16.37
N VAL A 11 -5.84 -4.18 15.99
CA VAL A 11 -4.72 -4.19 15.04
C VAL A 11 -3.56 -3.38 15.61
N ARG A 12 -2.33 -3.82 15.37
CA ARG A 12 -1.11 -3.05 15.63
C ARG A 12 -0.24 -3.07 14.38
N LEU A 13 0.38 -1.94 14.07
CA LEU A 13 1.41 -1.86 13.05
C LEU A 13 2.73 -2.37 13.64
N ILE A 14 3.43 -3.20 12.88
CA ILE A 14 4.76 -3.73 13.17
C ILE A 14 5.67 -3.46 11.97
N ASP A 15 6.95 -3.81 12.08
CA ASP A 15 7.96 -3.66 11.01
C ASP A 15 8.08 -2.25 10.44
N PHE A 16 8.80 -1.39 11.16
CA PHE A 16 9.07 -0.01 10.76
C PHE A 16 10.34 0.15 9.91
N GLN A 17 10.90 -0.93 9.36
CA GLN A 17 12.16 -0.91 8.58
C GLN A 17 12.09 -0.02 7.33
N LEU A 18 10.90 0.20 6.76
CA LEU A 18 10.68 1.11 5.63
C LEU A 18 9.98 2.42 6.03
N ALA A 19 9.75 2.63 7.33
CA ALA A 19 9.09 3.84 7.82
C ALA A 19 9.99 5.06 7.60
N ARG A 20 9.42 6.12 7.04
CA ARG A 20 10.12 7.37 6.73
C ARG A 20 9.17 8.54 6.83
N LEU A 21 9.71 9.72 7.09
CA LEU A 21 8.91 10.94 7.05
C LEU A 21 8.49 11.20 5.60
N GLY A 22 7.18 11.19 5.36
CA GLY A 22 6.64 11.32 4.02
C GLY A 22 5.25 11.96 4.02
N PRO A 23 4.75 12.36 2.85
CA PRO A 23 3.42 12.91 2.72
C PRO A 23 2.37 11.81 2.95
N PRO A 24 1.30 12.01 3.75
CA PRO A 24 0.30 10.97 4.02
C PRO A 24 -0.37 10.38 2.76
N GLY A 25 -0.47 11.17 1.68
CA GLY A 25 -0.98 10.68 0.40
C GLY A 25 -0.10 9.63 -0.28
N LEU A 26 1.21 9.62 -0.01
CA LEU A 26 2.14 8.60 -0.51
C LEU A 26 1.89 7.26 0.17
N ASP A 27 1.85 7.25 1.50
CA ASP A 27 1.66 6.03 2.30
C ASP A 27 0.34 5.35 1.94
N VAL A 28 -0.74 6.13 1.82
CA VAL A 28 -2.06 5.57 1.48
C VAL A 28 -2.10 5.05 0.04
N ALA A 29 -1.38 5.68 -0.90
CA ALA A 29 -1.32 5.20 -2.27
C ALA A 29 -0.63 3.83 -2.35
N ILE A 30 0.53 3.67 -1.69
CA ILE A 30 1.25 2.41 -1.65
C ILE A 30 0.42 1.34 -0.93
N PHE A 31 -0.12 1.66 0.24
CA PHE A 31 -0.90 0.73 1.05
C PHE A 31 -2.14 0.22 0.32
N LEU A 32 -2.96 1.13 -0.24
CA LEU A 32 -4.20 0.73 -0.88
C LEU A 32 -3.94 -0.11 -2.13
N TYR A 33 -2.97 0.21 -2.97
CA TYR A 33 -2.69 -0.63 -4.13
C TYR A 33 -2.02 -1.96 -3.79
N THR A 34 -1.19 -2.01 -2.74
CA THR A 34 -0.46 -3.24 -2.40
C THR A 34 -1.29 -4.23 -1.60
N CYS A 35 -2.17 -3.76 -0.72
CA CYS A 35 -2.82 -4.60 0.29
C CYS A 35 -4.32 -4.80 0.06
N SER A 36 -4.92 -4.10 -0.90
CA SER A 36 -6.36 -4.15 -1.12
C SER A 36 -6.78 -5.27 -2.06
N GLU A 37 -7.99 -5.76 -1.82
CA GLU A 37 -8.73 -6.56 -2.78
C GLU A 37 -9.49 -5.64 -3.77
N LYS A 38 -9.93 -6.22 -4.89
CA LYS A 38 -10.73 -5.53 -5.91
C LYS A 38 -11.89 -4.69 -5.33
N LYS A 39 -12.66 -5.26 -4.40
CA LYS A 39 -13.83 -4.60 -3.76
C LYS A 39 -13.48 -3.31 -3.01
N VAL A 40 -12.24 -3.20 -2.53
CA VAL A 40 -11.73 -2.02 -1.81
C VAL A 40 -11.31 -0.95 -2.82
N ILE A 41 -10.66 -1.37 -3.92
CA ILE A 41 -10.28 -0.49 -5.04
C ILE A 41 -11.52 0.10 -5.74
N GLU A 42 -12.60 -0.68 -5.87
CA GLU A 42 -13.88 -0.19 -6.41
C GLU A 42 -14.50 0.92 -5.53
N LYS A 43 -14.18 0.94 -4.22
CA LYS A 43 -14.63 1.94 -3.25
C LYS A 43 -13.51 2.87 -2.81
N LEU A 44 -12.48 3.04 -3.64
CA LEU A 44 -11.25 3.72 -3.26
C LEU A 44 -11.48 5.12 -2.67
N GLU A 45 -12.42 5.87 -3.24
CA GLU A 45 -12.75 7.23 -2.78
C GLU A 45 -13.29 7.23 -1.34
N ASP A 46 -14.09 6.23 -0.97
CA ASP A 46 -14.59 6.07 0.41
C ASP A 46 -13.44 5.80 1.39
N TYR A 47 -12.47 4.97 0.98
CA TYR A 47 -11.31 4.64 1.81
C TYR A 47 -10.33 5.82 1.93
N LEU A 48 -10.13 6.60 0.86
CA LEU A 48 -9.37 7.85 0.90
C LEU A 48 -10.01 8.87 1.85
N ARG A 49 -11.34 8.99 1.79
CA ARG A 49 -12.12 9.83 2.69
C ARG A 49 -11.98 9.38 4.14
N LEU A 50 -12.13 8.08 4.41
CA LEU A 50 -12.00 7.48 5.72
C LEU A 50 -10.60 7.70 6.33
N TYR A 51 -9.56 7.47 5.53
CA TYR A 51 -8.17 7.70 5.94
C TYR A 51 -7.95 9.17 6.31
N TYR A 52 -8.37 10.10 5.43
CA TYR A 52 -8.21 11.52 5.69
C TYR A 52 -8.97 11.98 6.94
N ASN A 53 -10.22 11.53 7.13
CA ASN A 53 -10.99 11.89 8.31
C ASN A 53 -10.31 11.42 9.60
N SER A 54 -9.71 10.22 9.57
CA SER A 54 -8.92 9.69 10.68
C SER A 54 -7.67 10.53 10.92
N LEU A 55 -6.93 10.90 9.87
CA LEU A 55 -5.76 11.78 9.95
C LEU A 55 -6.13 13.15 10.53
N ALA A 56 -7.17 13.79 10.00
CA ALA A 56 -7.64 15.10 10.44
C ALA A 56 -8.05 15.07 11.93
N ALA A 57 -8.76 14.04 12.37
CA ALA A 57 -9.11 13.86 13.78
C ALA A 57 -7.86 13.73 14.68
N HIS A 58 -6.79 13.07 14.21
CA HIS A 58 -5.53 12.99 14.94
C HIS A 58 -4.78 14.33 14.96
N LEU A 59 -4.75 15.06 13.84
CA LEU A 59 -4.16 16.41 13.79
C LEU A 59 -4.83 17.37 14.78
N VAL A 60 -6.17 17.32 14.91
CA VAL A 60 -6.91 18.10 15.91
C VAL A 60 -6.49 17.72 17.33
N LYS A 61 -6.39 16.42 17.63
CA LYS A 61 -5.93 15.94 18.95
C LYS A 61 -4.50 16.39 19.29
N LEU A 62 -3.66 16.57 18.27
CA LEU A 62 -2.30 17.10 18.40
C LEU A 62 -2.25 18.64 18.43
N GLY A 63 -3.39 19.33 18.39
CA GLY A 63 -3.49 20.79 18.49
C GLY A 63 -3.36 21.54 17.15
N SER A 64 -3.45 20.85 16.01
CA SER A 64 -3.40 21.46 14.67
C SER A 64 -4.79 21.62 14.05
N ASP A 65 -4.93 22.59 13.15
CA ASP A 65 -6.13 22.78 12.31
C ASP A 65 -5.92 22.12 10.94
N PRO A 66 -6.56 20.97 10.64
CA PRO A 66 -6.36 20.23 9.39
C PRO A 66 -6.65 21.08 8.14
N ASP A 67 -7.63 21.97 8.20
CA ASP A 67 -8.02 22.82 7.06
C ASP A 67 -7.00 23.93 6.78
N LYS A 68 -6.04 24.14 7.67
CA LYS A 68 -4.90 25.05 7.45
C LYS A 68 -3.62 24.31 7.11
N VAL A 69 -3.31 23.25 7.85
CA VAL A 69 -1.99 22.58 7.73
C VAL A 69 -1.98 21.52 6.64
N TYR A 70 -3.10 20.81 6.43
CA TYR A 70 -3.15 19.72 5.47
C TYR A 70 -4.59 19.42 5.01
N PRO A 71 -5.20 20.30 4.18
CA PRO A 71 -6.58 20.14 3.72
C PRO A 71 -6.78 18.90 2.85
N TYR A 72 -8.02 18.43 2.73
CA TYR A 72 -8.33 17.24 1.92
C TYR A 72 -7.94 17.38 0.46
N SER A 73 -8.07 18.60 -0.10
CA SER A 73 -7.67 18.88 -1.47
C SER A 73 -6.17 18.68 -1.68
N ILE A 74 -5.34 19.03 -0.68
CA ILE A 74 -3.90 18.78 -0.69
C ILE A 74 -3.61 17.29 -0.56
N PHE A 75 -4.30 16.60 0.35
CA PHE A 75 -4.21 15.15 0.50
C PHE A 75 -4.51 14.42 -0.82
N LEU A 76 -5.64 14.73 -1.48
CA LEU A 76 -6.02 14.11 -2.74
C LEU A 76 -5.02 14.43 -3.86
N LYS A 77 -4.53 15.68 -3.92
CA LYS A 77 -3.50 16.08 -4.90
C LYS A 77 -2.22 15.26 -4.71
N GLN A 78 -1.79 15.05 -3.46
CA GLN A 78 -0.61 14.25 -3.17
C GLN A 78 -0.84 12.77 -3.45
N TRP A 79 -1.99 12.22 -3.05
CA TRP A 79 -2.36 10.84 -3.37
C TRP A 79 -2.34 10.62 -4.88
N LYS A 80 -2.99 11.48 -5.68
CA LYS A 80 -2.98 11.37 -7.15
C LYS A 80 -1.56 11.48 -7.73
N LYS A 81 -0.72 12.38 -7.19
CA LYS A 81 0.69 12.51 -7.58
C LYS A 81 1.47 11.21 -7.38
N TYR A 82 1.22 10.49 -6.28
CA TYR A 82 1.94 9.25 -5.94
C TYR A 82 1.21 7.97 -6.36
N ALA A 83 0.01 8.05 -6.91
CA ALA A 83 -0.76 6.88 -7.34
C ALA A 83 0.01 6.02 -8.34
N LYS A 84 0.67 6.62 -9.34
CA LYS A 84 1.54 5.91 -10.29
C LYS A 84 2.66 5.13 -9.63
N LEU A 85 3.31 5.74 -8.63
CA LEU A 85 4.35 5.07 -7.84
C LEU A 85 3.75 3.93 -7.02
N GLY A 86 2.59 4.14 -6.40
CA GLY A 86 1.86 3.11 -5.65
C GLY A 86 1.50 1.91 -6.53
N VAL A 87 0.95 2.14 -7.72
CA VAL A 87 0.64 1.10 -8.71
C VAL A 87 1.90 0.35 -9.14
N THR A 88 2.98 1.08 -9.45
CA THR A 88 4.25 0.48 -9.88
C THR A 88 4.84 -0.41 -8.78
N LEU A 89 4.94 0.10 -7.55
CA LEU A 89 5.45 -0.67 -6.42
C LEU A 89 4.55 -1.86 -6.07
N ALA A 90 3.23 -1.70 -6.17
CA ALA A 90 2.29 -2.78 -5.89
C ALA A 90 2.55 -4.00 -6.78
N THR A 91 2.96 -3.83 -8.05
CA THR A 91 3.29 -4.97 -8.91
C THR A 91 4.40 -5.84 -8.31
N GLY A 92 5.52 -5.25 -7.89
CA GLY A 92 6.62 -5.98 -7.25
C GLY A 92 6.32 -6.46 -5.82
N LEU A 93 5.57 -5.68 -5.04
CA LEU A 93 5.23 -6.07 -3.67
C LEU A 93 4.19 -7.20 -3.64
N ILE A 94 3.22 -7.23 -4.55
CA ILE A 94 2.27 -8.33 -4.68
C ILE A 94 2.99 -9.61 -5.12
N TYR A 95 4.00 -9.48 -5.99
CA TYR A 95 4.88 -10.59 -6.34
C TYR A 95 5.53 -11.17 -5.07
N LEU A 96 6.22 -10.33 -4.28
CA LEU A 96 6.86 -10.74 -3.02
C LEU A 96 5.90 -11.37 -2.01
N GLN A 97 4.67 -10.85 -1.91
CA GLN A 97 3.64 -11.37 -1.01
C GLN A 97 3.13 -12.76 -1.40
N LEU A 98 3.25 -13.14 -2.68
CA LEU A 98 2.71 -14.39 -3.22
C LEU A 98 3.79 -15.46 -3.45
N THR A 99 5.07 -15.07 -3.43
CA THR A 99 6.22 -15.98 -3.42
C THR A 99 6.16 -16.89 -2.18
N ASP A 100 6.38 -18.18 -2.39
CA ASP A 100 6.42 -19.14 -1.29
C ASP A 100 7.71 -18.96 -0.47
N GLU A 101 7.65 -19.24 0.83
CA GLU A 101 8.77 -19.02 1.75
C GLU A 101 10.05 -19.77 1.32
N SER A 102 9.91 -20.93 0.67
CA SER A 102 11.05 -21.71 0.14
C SER A 102 11.78 -21.03 -1.01
N GLU A 103 11.14 -20.06 -1.68
CA GLU A 103 11.68 -19.32 -2.83
C GLU A 103 11.98 -17.86 -2.46
N ALA A 104 11.59 -17.43 -1.26
CA ALA A 104 11.84 -16.09 -0.78
C ALA A 104 13.34 -15.87 -0.56
N VAL A 105 13.87 -14.82 -1.20
CA VAL A 105 15.26 -14.43 -1.01
C VAL A 105 15.39 -13.50 0.18
N ASP A 106 16.39 -13.77 1.02
CA ASP A 106 16.77 -12.87 2.09
C ASP A 106 17.40 -11.59 1.49
N LEU A 107 16.74 -10.46 1.67
CA LEU A 107 17.19 -9.18 1.14
C LEU A 107 18.46 -8.67 1.84
N GLY A 108 18.76 -9.14 3.04
CA GLY A 108 20.04 -8.92 3.73
C GLY A 108 21.18 -9.62 3.00
N ASP A 109 21.01 -10.90 2.68
CA ASP A 109 22.01 -11.69 1.93
C ASP A 109 22.28 -11.08 0.54
N VAL A 110 21.23 -10.59 -0.14
CA VAL A 110 21.34 -9.89 -1.43
C VAL A 110 22.18 -8.62 -1.31
N ALA A 111 21.91 -7.82 -0.28
CA ALA A 111 22.64 -6.58 -0.04
C ALA A 111 24.12 -6.86 0.28
N GLU A 112 24.41 -7.90 1.06
CA GLU A 112 25.78 -8.35 1.35
C GLU A 112 26.50 -8.86 0.09
N ALA A 113 25.79 -9.53 -0.81
CA ALA A 113 26.32 -9.99 -2.08
C ALA A 113 26.53 -8.86 -3.12
N GLY A 114 26.10 -7.63 -2.81
CA GLY A 114 26.19 -6.48 -3.73
C GLY A 114 25.27 -6.60 -4.95
N ALA A 115 24.29 -7.50 -4.91
CA ALA A 115 23.29 -7.68 -5.96
C ALA A 115 22.18 -6.62 -5.84
N SER A 116 21.51 -6.30 -6.95
CA SER A 116 20.40 -5.34 -6.90
C SER A 116 19.12 -5.99 -6.39
N VAL A 117 18.22 -5.19 -5.82
CA VAL A 117 16.88 -5.65 -5.45
C VAL A 117 16.13 -6.20 -6.68
N ALA A 118 16.41 -5.70 -7.88
CA ALA A 118 15.80 -6.23 -9.10
C ALA A 118 16.27 -7.67 -9.40
N ASP A 119 17.54 -7.99 -9.15
CA ASP A 119 18.08 -9.34 -9.32
C ASP A 119 17.46 -10.30 -8.29
N ALA A 120 17.24 -9.81 -7.07
CA ALA A 120 16.55 -10.53 -6.00
C ALA A 120 15.03 -10.65 -6.17
N LEU A 121 14.48 -10.13 -7.27
CA LEU A 121 13.06 -10.26 -7.61
C LEU A 121 12.85 -11.04 -8.91
N ASN A 122 13.90 -11.69 -9.42
CA ASN A 122 13.91 -12.41 -10.69
C ASN A 122 13.71 -13.93 -10.52
N PHE A 123 12.58 -14.34 -9.92
CA PHE A 123 12.20 -15.75 -9.74
C PHE A 123 10.89 -16.10 -10.45
N GLU A 124 10.60 -17.39 -10.64
CA GLU A 124 9.32 -17.83 -11.21
C GLU A 124 8.16 -17.64 -10.22
N ILE A 125 6.98 -17.28 -10.72
CA ILE A 125 5.81 -17.01 -9.86
C ILE A 125 5.07 -18.32 -9.58
N SER A 126 5.21 -18.85 -8.36
CA SER A 126 4.49 -20.05 -7.92
C SER A 126 2.96 -19.93 -7.95
N LYS A 127 2.40 -18.73 -7.69
CA LYS A 127 0.95 -18.44 -7.73
C LYS A 127 0.58 -17.46 -8.85
N SER A 128 0.94 -17.79 -10.09
CA SER A 128 0.81 -16.90 -11.25
C SER A 128 -0.60 -16.35 -11.45
N ASP A 129 -1.64 -17.17 -11.32
CA ASP A 129 -3.02 -16.75 -11.60
C ASP A 129 -3.51 -15.67 -10.61
N LEU A 130 -3.28 -15.90 -9.31
CA LEU A 130 -3.65 -14.93 -8.27
C LEU A 130 -2.83 -13.64 -8.40
N TYR A 131 -1.55 -13.74 -8.75
CA TYR A 131 -0.73 -12.57 -9.04
C TYR A 131 -1.30 -11.76 -10.20
N TYR A 132 -1.58 -12.41 -11.34
CA TYR A 132 -2.12 -11.74 -12.51
C TYR A 132 -3.50 -11.13 -12.24
N ASP A 133 -4.38 -11.82 -11.50
CA ASP A 133 -5.67 -11.27 -11.09
C ASP A 133 -5.52 -10.03 -10.20
N ARG A 134 -4.57 -10.06 -9.26
CA ARG A 134 -4.30 -8.92 -8.38
C ARG A 134 -3.69 -7.73 -9.14
N VAL A 135 -2.71 -7.97 -10.01
CA VAL A 135 -2.09 -6.89 -10.77
C VAL A 135 -3.04 -6.33 -11.83
N ARG A 136 -3.80 -7.19 -12.52
CA ARG A 136 -4.76 -6.79 -13.57
C ARG A 136 -5.77 -5.78 -13.05
N HIS A 137 -6.39 -6.03 -11.88
CA HIS A 137 -7.43 -5.11 -11.40
C HIS A 137 -6.87 -3.74 -11.00
N ILE A 138 -5.65 -3.69 -10.44
CA ILE A 138 -4.97 -2.44 -10.10
C ILE A 138 -4.65 -1.64 -11.36
N ILE A 139 -4.10 -2.32 -12.39
CA ILE A 139 -3.77 -1.68 -13.67
C ILE A 139 -5.04 -1.14 -14.33
N LEU A 140 -6.09 -1.96 -14.46
CA LEU A 140 -7.35 -1.52 -15.08
C LEU A 140 -7.93 -0.30 -14.36
N HIS A 141 -8.01 -0.35 -13.04
CA HIS A 141 -8.48 0.79 -12.25
C HIS A 141 -7.61 2.04 -12.46
N SER A 142 -6.29 1.88 -12.52
CA SER A 142 -5.37 3.01 -12.71
C SER A 142 -5.50 3.65 -14.09
N VAL A 143 -5.82 2.87 -15.13
CA VAL A 143 -6.13 3.39 -16.47
C VAL A 143 -7.47 4.12 -16.46
N GLU A 144 -8.52 3.52 -15.89
CA GLU A 144 -9.86 4.13 -15.81
C GLU A 144 -9.86 5.47 -15.07
N LYS A 145 -9.00 5.64 -14.07
CA LYS A 145 -8.86 6.86 -13.27
C LYS A 145 -7.77 7.82 -13.77
N GLU A 146 -7.17 7.54 -14.93
CA GLU A 146 -6.09 8.34 -15.54
C GLU A 146 -4.91 8.60 -14.58
N LEU A 147 -4.46 7.53 -13.90
CA LEU A 147 -3.39 7.58 -12.91
C LEU A 147 -2.02 7.16 -13.49
N ILE A 148 -2.00 6.46 -14.62
CA ILE A 148 -0.76 5.96 -15.25
C ILE A 148 -0.61 6.32 -16.73
#